data_AF-A0A9W8L7D3-F1
#
_entry.id   AF-A0A9W8L7D3-F1
#
_cell.length_a   1.000
_cell.length_b   1.000
_cell.length_c   1.000
_cell.angle_alpha   90.00
_cell.angle_beta   90.00
_cell.angle_gamma   90.00
#
_symmetry.space_group_name_H-M   'P 1'
#
loop_
_entity.id
_entity.type
_entity.pdbx_description
1 polymer ?
#
loop_
_entity_poly.entity_id
_entity_poly.type
_entity_poly.pdbx_seq_one_letter_code
_entity_poly.pdbx_strand_id
1 'polypeptide(L)'
;MSCSIEVPGTPAIPGETKPRIAANKADGQLTANREGVNNMHDNFLRGMELAGKDAACLGHRPFDADGKPGPYSWMTFGELNQTASNVGSGLTKLGVAHKSCIGLFSPNRIEWSIVEHASYIYNYVTVPMYDTLGVDAIKYMAVETEMSLIAIAPEKLAILFELWPTLPLVKTVVVFGQIPAEYADSTNIPEDAKLITLDDVATLGAKDAPAPLPETPAA
;
A
#
# COMPACT_ATOMS: atom_id res chain seq x y z
N MET A 1 -6.51 23.95 -9.80
CA MET A 1 -7.25 24.61 -8.69
C MET A 1 -6.67 24.06 -7.39
N SER A 2 -6.23 24.91 -6.45
CA SER A 2 -5.52 24.48 -5.22
C SER A 2 -6.39 23.57 -4.34
N CYS A 3 -5.83 22.48 -3.80
CA CYS A 3 -6.54 21.55 -2.91
C CYS A 3 -6.77 22.14 -1.50
N SER A 4 -6.06 23.20 -1.15
CA SER A 4 -6.20 23.91 0.12
C SER A 4 -6.20 25.43 -0.07
N ILE A 5 -6.88 26.13 0.83
CA ILE A 5 -6.93 27.60 0.94
C ILE A 5 -6.37 28.01 2.30
N GLU A 6 -5.89 29.25 2.44
CA GLU A 6 -5.57 29.80 3.76
C GLU A 6 -6.84 29.84 4.61
N VAL A 7 -6.71 29.55 5.91
CA VAL A 7 -7.83 29.68 6.85
C VAL A 7 -8.29 31.15 6.86
N PRO A 8 -9.56 31.43 6.50
CA PRO A 8 -10.08 32.78 6.51
C PRO A 8 -9.95 33.41 7.90
N GLY A 9 -9.46 34.65 7.96
CA GLY A 9 -9.33 35.40 9.22
C GLY A 9 -8.09 35.05 10.06
N THR A 10 -7.21 34.14 9.63
CA THR A 10 -5.96 33.88 10.36
C THR A 10 -4.89 34.94 10.05
N PRO A 11 -4.36 35.64 11.07
CA PRO A 11 -3.29 36.62 10.89
C PRO A 11 -2.01 35.93 10.39
N ALA A 12 -1.24 36.63 9.57
CA ALA A 12 0.09 36.14 9.17
C ALA A 12 1.08 36.32 10.34
N ILE A 13 1.81 35.26 10.68
CA ILE A 13 2.89 35.31 11.66
C ILE A 13 4.22 35.31 10.88
N PRO A 14 5.13 36.28 11.10
CA PRO A 14 6.41 36.31 10.40
C PRO A 14 7.21 35.02 10.60
N GLY A 15 7.64 34.39 9.51
CA GLY A 15 8.38 33.12 9.52
C GLY A 15 7.51 31.86 9.46
N GLU A 16 6.18 32.00 9.51
CA GLU A 16 5.26 30.87 9.47
C GLU A 16 4.43 30.85 8.19
N THR A 17 4.08 29.63 7.72
CA THR A 17 3.07 29.46 6.69
C THR A 17 1.71 29.58 7.36
N LYS A 18 0.82 30.43 6.81
CA LYS A 18 -0.54 30.53 7.33
C LYS A 18 -1.21 29.15 7.35
N PRO A 19 -1.92 28.80 8.43
CA PRO A 19 -2.74 27.60 8.48
C PRO A 19 -3.62 27.51 7.23
N ARG A 20 -3.70 26.31 6.64
CA ARG A 20 -4.51 26.03 5.46
C ARG A 20 -5.58 25.01 5.78
N ILE A 21 -6.74 25.17 5.17
CA ILE A 21 -7.86 24.20 5.20
C ILE A 21 -8.13 23.69 3.80
N ALA A 22 -8.81 22.56 3.70
CA ALA A 22 -9.25 22.06 2.40
C ALA A 22 -10.11 23.11 1.70
N ALA A 23 -9.95 23.26 0.38
CA ALA A 23 -10.65 24.30 -0.38
C ALA A 23 -12.19 24.18 -0.31
N ASN A 24 -12.69 22.97 -0.05
CA ASN A 24 -14.12 22.69 0.17
C ASN A 24 -14.59 22.97 1.61
N LYS A 25 -13.72 23.44 2.51
CA LYS A 25 -14.05 23.86 3.89
C LYS A 25 -14.17 25.39 4.03
N ALA A 26 -14.46 26.13 2.96
CA ALA A 26 -14.51 27.59 3.04
C ALA A 26 -15.53 28.11 4.08
N ASP A 27 -16.52 27.30 4.46
CA ASP A 27 -17.53 27.54 5.51
C ASP A 27 -17.20 26.90 6.88
N GLY A 28 -16.05 26.23 7.02
CA GLY A 28 -15.54 25.67 8.26
C GLY A 28 -15.94 24.21 8.57
N GLN A 29 -16.78 23.55 7.75
CA GLN A 29 -17.19 22.17 8.00
C GLN A 29 -16.81 21.23 6.83
N LEU A 30 -16.28 20.04 7.14
CA LEU A 30 -16.15 18.95 6.16
C LEU A 30 -17.51 18.25 6.12
N THR A 31 -18.46 18.80 5.37
CA THR A 31 -19.84 18.30 5.33
C THR A 31 -20.03 17.17 4.34
N ALA A 32 -19.16 17.08 3.32
CA ALA A 32 -19.22 16.04 2.30
C ALA A 32 -17.84 15.81 1.66
N ASN A 33 -17.70 14.64 1.04
CA ASN A 33 -16.62 14.41 0.09
C ASN A 33 -16.74 15.36 -1.10
N ARG A 34 -15.64 15.52 -1.85
CA ARG A 34 -15.66 16.28 -3.10
C ARG A 34 -16.58 15.56 -4.10
N GLU A 35 -17.34 16.31 -4.88
CA GLU A 35 -18.17 15.74 -5.95
C GLU A 35 -17.33 14.83 -6.86
N GLY A 36 -17.83 13.61 -7.09
CA GLY A 36 -17.14 12.59 -7.89
C GLY A 36 -16.00 11.85 -7.17
N VAL A 37 -15.75 12.10 -5.89
CA VAL A 37 -14.73 11.41 -5.08
C VAL A 37 -15.40 10.69 -3.93
N ASN A 38 -15.63 9.38 -4.06
CA ASN A 38 -16.35 8.62 -3.03
C ASN A 38 -15.42 7.74 -2.19
N ASN A 39 -14.30 7.31 -2.75
CA ASN A 39 -13.31 6.48 -2.06
C ASN A 39 -11.88 6.95 -2.38
N MET A 40 -10.89 6.28 -1.77
CA MET A 40 -9.47 6.61 -1.96
C MET A 40 -9.00 6.37 -3.40
N HIS A 41 -9.59 5.42 -4.12
CA HIS A 41 -9.27 5.19 -5.52
C HIS A 41 -9.77 6.34 -6.41
N ASP A 42 -11.00 6.83 -6.21
CA ASP A 42 -11.53 8.01 -6.91
C ASP A 42 -10.64 9.24 -6.65
N ASN A 43 -10.19 9.40 -5.40
CA ASN A 43 -9.29 10.50 -5.04
C ASN A 43 -7.96 10.41 -5.80
N PHE A 44 -7.41 9.20 -5.94
CA PHE A 44 -6.21 8.95 -6.74
C PHE A 44 -6.46 9.21 -8.24
N LEU A 45 -7.54 8.69 -8.82
CA LEU A 45 -7.91 8.90 -10.22
C LEU A 45 -8.09 10.38 -10.54
N ARG A 46 -8.73 11.13 -9.63
CA ARG A 46 -8.87 12.58 -9.74
C ARG A 46 -7.52 13.29 -9.70
N GLY A 47 -6.62 12.87 -8.81
CA GLY A 47 -5.24 13.37 -8.76
C GLY A 47 -4.51 13.16 -10.09
N MET A 48 -4.62 11.95 -10.65
CA MET A 48 -4.05 11.60 -11.95
C MET A 48 -4.66 12.42 -13.11
N GLU A 49 -5.97 12.65 -13.10
CA GLU A 49 -6.65 13.49 -14.11
C GLU A 49 -6.12 14.94 -14.08
N LEU A 50 -5.93 15.50 -12.88
CA LEU A 50 -5.46 16.87 -12.69
C LEU A 50 -3.98 17.06 -13.01
N ALA A 51 -3.13 16.07 -12.67
CA ALA A 51 -1.69 16.15 -12.88
C ALA A 51 -1.27 15.67 -14.28
N GLY A 52 -2.03 14.75 -14.88
CA GLY A 52 -1.67 14.01 -16.08
C GLY A 52 -1.02 12.66 -15.75
N LYS A 53 -1.34 11.63 -16.55
CA LYS A 53 -0.85 10.26 -16.35
C LYS A 53 0.68 10.12 -16.31
N ASP A 54 1.39 10.97 -17.05
CA ASP A 54 2.84 10.94 -17.18
C ASP A 54 3.54 11.84 -16.13
N ALA A 55 2.79 12.47 -15.22
CA ALA A 55 3.36 13.27 -14.14
C ALA A 55 3.95 12.39 -13.04
N ALA A 56 5.01 12.87 -12.40
CA ALA A 56 5.67 12.19 -11.28
C ALA A 56 4.71 12.03 -10.08
N CYS A 57 4.65 10.81 -9.52
CA CYS A 57 3.75 10.44 -8.44
C CYS A 57 4.51 9.94 -7.20
N LEU A 58 5.23 8.81 -7.33
CA LEU A 58 6.00 8.21 -6.23
C LEU A 58 7.49 8.30 -6.51
N GLY A 59 8.22 8.98 -5.61
CA GLY A 59 9.66 9.16 -5.71
C GLY A 59 10.41 8.19 -4.80
N HIS A 60 11.49 7.59 -5.30
CA HIS A 60 12.44 6.83 -4.50
C HIS A 60 13.88 7.13 -4.90
N ARG A 61 14.82 6.77 -4.04
CA ARG A 61 16.26 6.91 -4.33
C ARG A 61 16.86 5.52 -4.48
N PRO A 62 17.28 5.11 -5.68
CA PRO A 62 18.09 3.92 -5.83
C PRO A 62 19.43 4.13 -5.13
N PHE A 63 19.93 3.09 -4.49
CA PHE A 63 21.26 3.08 -3.88
C PHE A 63 22.20 2.30 -4.81
N ASP A 64 23.43 2.78 -4.98
CA ASP A 64 24.47 2.03 -5.68
C ASP A 64 25.03 0.88 -4.82
N ALA A 65 25.97 0.12 -5.38
CA ALA A 65 26.58 -1.03 -4.71
C ALA A 65 27.31 -0.64 -3.40
N ASP A 66 27.72 0.62 -3.26
CA ASP A 66 28.40 1.15 -2.07
C ASP A 66 27.42 1.74 -1.05
N GLY A 67 26.11 1.61 -1.28
CA GLY A 67 25.08 2.13 -0.39
C GLY A 67 24.95 3.66 -0.44
N LYS A 68 25.45 4.31 -1.50
CA LYS A 68 25.29 5.75 -1.70
C LYS A 68 24.00 6.03 -2.46
N PRO A 69 23.18 6.99 -2.00
CA PRO A 69 21.90 7.25 -2.62
C PRO A 69 22.05 8.08 -3.90
N GLY A 70 21.51 7.58 -5.00
CA GLY A 70 21.43 8.26 -6.29
C GLY A 70 20.42 9.41 -6.35
N PRO A 71 20.19 9.97 -7.55
CA PRO A 71 19.12 10.94 -7.79
C PRO A 71 17.74 10.31 -7.58
N TYR A 72 16.71 11.12 -7.36
CA TYR A 72 15.33 10.61 -7.29
C TYR A 72 14.92 9.99 -8.63
N SER A 73 14.40 8.79 -8.55
CA SER A 73 13.64 8.10 -9.59
C SER A 73 12.16 8.22 -9.27
N TRP A 74 11.33 8.41 -10.28
CA TRP A 74 9.90 8.66 -10.12
C TRP A 74 9.10 7.64 -10.90
N MET A 75 8.11 7.05 -10.24
CA MET A 75 7.00 6.38 -10.89
C MET A 75 5.93 7.42 -11.22
N THR A 76 5.42 7.38 -12.44
CA THR A 76 4.33 8.23 -12.89
C THR A 76 2.99 7.79 -12.31
N PHE A 77 1.97 8.66 -12.35
CA PHE A 77 0.61 8.28 -11.96
C PHE A 77 0.09 7.06 -12.75
N GLY A 78 0.34 7.02 -14.06
CA GLY A 78 -0.08 5.92 -14.92
C GLY A 78 0.61 4.59 -14.58
N GLU A 79 1.93 4.64 -14.34
CA GLU A 79 2.69 3.45 -13.94
C GLU A 79 2.24 2.92 -12.58
N LEU A 80 1.99 3.81 -11.60
CA LEU A 80 1.47 3.41 -10.30
C LEU A 80 0.07 2.78 -10.45
N ASN A 81 -0.83 3.42 -11.18
CA ASN A 81 -2.17 2.90 -11.38
C ASN A 81 -2.16 1.50 -12.02
N GLN A 82 -1.34 1.31 -13.05
CA GLN A 82 -1.22 0.04 -13.74
C GLN A 82 -0.60 -1.04 -12.84
N THR A 83 0.50 -0.71 -12.15
CA THR A 83 1.20 -1.65 -11.27
C THR A 83 0.31 -2.06 -10.10
N ALA A 84 -0.35 -1.10 -9.46
CA ALA A 84 -1.30 -1.36 -8.38
C ALA A 84 -2.50 -2.20 -8.86
N SER A 85 -3.02 -1.92 -10.07
CA SER A 85 -4.11 -2.70 -10.67
C SER A 85 -3.70 -4.16 -10.91
N ASN A 86 -2.48 -4.37 -11.40
CA ASN A 86 -1.91 -5.69 -11.62
C ASN A 86 -1.68 -6.43 -10.29
N VAL A 87 -1.11 -5.77 -9.30
CA VAL A 87 -0.90 -6.35 -7.96
C VAL A 87 -2.24 -6.77 -7.37
N GLY A 88 -3.23 -5.89 -7.32
CA GLY A 88 -4.52 -6.20 -6.72
C GLY A 88 -5.26 -7.35 -7.40
N SER A 89 -5.20 -7.42 -8.74
CA SER A 89 -5.67 -8.55 -9.55
C SER A 89 -4.95 -9.85 -9.17
N GLY A 90 -3.62 -9.79 -9.06
CA GLY A 90 -2.78 -10.92 -8.66
C GLY A 90 -3.16 -11.45 -7.27
N LEU A 91 -3.39 -10.54 -6.32
CA LEU A 91 -3.86 -10.89 -4.98
C LEU A 91 -5.24 -11.57 -5.01
N THR A 92 -6.19 -11.07 -5.81
CA THR A 92 -7.50 -11.74 -5.99
C THR A 92 -7.33 -13.16 -6.51
N LYS A 93 -6.43 -13.36 -7.49
CA LYS A 93 -6.13 -14.69 -8.06
C LYS A 93 -5.44 -15.64 -7.09
N LEU A 94 -4.70 -15.10 -6.12
CA LEU A 94 -4.13 -15.88 -5.03
C LEU A 94 -5.18 -16.27 -3.98
N GLY A 95 -6.43 -15.82 -4.14
CA GLY A 95 -7.55 -16.18 -3.27
C GLY A 95 -7.79 -15.17 -2.13
N VAL A 96 -7.17 -13.99 -2.18
CA VAL A 96 -7.48 -12.92 -1.22
C VAL A 96 -8.92 -12.48 -1.44
N ALA A 97 -9.74 -12.63 -0.41
CA ALA A 97 -11.14 -12.24 -0.48
C ALA A 97 -11.28 -10.71 -0.39
N HIS A 98 -12.37 -10.24 -0.97
CA HIS A 98 -12.80 -8.86 -0.84
C HIS A 98 -12.97 -8.49 0.64
N LYS A 99 -12.54 -7.28 1.03
CA LYS A 99 -12.53 -6.77 2.41
C LYS A 99 -11.61 -7.51 3.39
N SER A 100 -10.80 -8.47 2.94
CA SER A 100 -9.80 -9.10 3.80
C SER A 100 -8.70 -8.13 4.20
N CYS A 101 -8.15 -8.38 5.39
CA CYS A 101 -6.99 -7.66 5.90
C CYS A 101 -5.70 -8.15 5.25
N ILE A 102 -4.85 -7.20 4.84
CA ILE A 102 -3.51 -7.43 4.30
C ILE A 102 -2.50 -6.80 5.26
N GLY A 103 -1.61 -7.61 5.82
CA GLY A 103 -0.49 -7.13 6.62
C GLY A 103 0.54 -6.41 5.75
N LEU A 104 0.99 -5.24 6.18
CA LEU A 104 2.13 -4.54 5.58
C LEU A 104 3.27 -4.50 6.61
N PHE A 105 4.23 -5.38 6.47
CA PHE A 105 5.35 -5.52 7.39
C PHE A 105 6.67 -5.04 6.77
N SER A 106 6.90 -3.74 6.79
CA SER A 106 8.02 -3.12 6.09
C SER A 106 8.28 -1.70 6.60
N PRO A 107 9.51 -1.18 6.48
CA PRO A 107 9.73 0.26 6.50
C PRO A 107 9.03 0.96 5.32
N ASN A 108 8.92 2.29 5.37
CA ASN A 108 8.37 3.08 4.26
C ASN A 108 9.19 2.90 2.98
N ARG A 109 8.54 2.41 1.92
CA ARG A 109 9.13 2.19 0.59
C ARG A 109 8.06 2.18 -0.49
N ILE A 110 8.46 2.15 -1.76
CA ILE A 110 7.52 2.26 -2.88
C ILE A 110 6.58 1.05 -2.96
N GLU A 111 7.08 -0.14 -2.66
CA GLU A 111 6.34 -1.39 -2.72
C GLU A 111 5.15 -1.38 -1.76
N TRP A 112 5.34 -0.79 -0.57
CA TRP A 112 4.26 -0.52 0.38
C TRP A 112 3.15 0.31 -0.26
N SER A 113 3.53 1.45 -0.87
CA SER A 113 2.57 2.37 -1.49
C SER A 113 1.82 1.70 -2.64
N ILE A 114 2.49 0.83 -3.40
CA ILE A 114 1.87 0.04 -4.49
C ILE A 114 0.81 -0.92 -3.93
N VAL A 115 1.12 -1.68 -2.87
CA VAL A 115 0.15 -2.60 -2.24
C VAL A 115 -1.00 -1.84 -1.60
N GLU A 116 -0.74 -0.67 -1.02
CA GLU A 116 -1.79 0.20 -0.49
C GLU A 116 -2.74 0.70 -1.59
N HIS A 117 -2.21 1.17 -2.73
CA HIS A 117 -3.05 1.55 -3.88
C HIS A 117 -3.80 0.36 -4.47
N ALA A 118 -3.17 -0.82 -4.52
CA ALA A 118 -3.85 -2.06 -4.93
C ALA A 118 -5.04 -2.37 -4.00
N SER A 119 -4.87 -2.12 -2.70
CA SER A 119 -5.92 -2.29 -1.69
C SER A 119 -7.07 -1.31 -1.91
N TYR A 120 -6.81 -0.08 -2.31
CA TYR A 120 -7.88 0.87 -2.67
C TYR A 120 -8.67 0.44 -3.92
N ILE A 121 -8.00 -0.15 -4.91
CA ILE A 121 -8.61 -0.60 -6.18
C ILE A 121 -9.50 -1.84 -5.97
N TYR A 122 -9.05 -2.77 -5.12
CA TYR A 122 -9.70 -4.08 -4.91
C TYR A 122 -10.39 -4.22 -3.55
N ASN A 123 -10.51 -3.13 -2.78
CA ASN A 123 -11.15 -3.11 -1.46
C ASN A 123 -10.55 -4.10 -0.46
N TYR A 124 -9.23 -4.09 -0.33
CA TYR A 124 -8.56 -4.75 0.79
C TYR A 124 -8.35 -3.75 1.93
N VAL A 125 -8.20 -4.27 3.16
CA VAL A 125 -7.93 -3.46 4.34
C VAL A 125 -6.45 -3.59 4.69
N THR A 126 -5.67 -2.52 4.62
CA THR A 126 -4.26 -2.56 4.98
C THR A 126 -4.07 -2.49 6.50
N VAL A 127 -3.23 -3.36 7.04
CA VAL A 127 -2.88 -3.44 8.46
C VAL A 127 -1.36 -3.24 8.59
N PRO A 128 -0.88 -2.04 8.96
CA PRO A 128 0.54 -1.79 9.12
C PRO A 128 1.10 -2.55 10.31
N MET A 129 2.22 -3.25 10.12
CA MET A 129 2.89 -4.05 11.15
C MET A 129 4.30 -3.53 11.37
N TYR A 130 4.62 -3.15 12.61
CA TYR A 130 5.94 -2.63 12.99
C TYR A 130 6.57 -3.53 14.06
N ASP A 131 7.81 -3.98 13.81
CA ASP A 131 8.57 -4.81 14.75
C ASP A 131 8.97 -4.09 16.02
N THR A 132 8.97 -2.75 16.02
CA THR A 132 9.17 -1.93 17.21
C THR A 132 8.13 -2.17 18.31
N LEU A 133 7.00 -2.79 17.96
CA LEU A 133 5.94 -3.16 18.92
C LEU A 133 6.15 -4.57 19.53
N GLY A 134 7.16 -5.31 19.07
CA GLY A 134 7.47 -6.66 19.51
C GLY A 134 6.70 -7.76 18.76
N VAL A 135 7.20 -8.99 18.85
CA VAL A 135 6.65 -10.16 18.16
C VAL A 135 5.24 -10.53 18.61
N ASP A 136 4.91 -10.28 19.89
CA ASP A 136 3.57 -10.53 20.43
C ASP A 136 2.54 -9.61 19.79
N ALA A 137 2.90 -8.36 19.47
CA ALA A 137 2.02 -7.44 18.77
C ALA A 137 1.77 -7.88 17.33
N ILE A 138 2.80 -8.36 16.61
CA ILE A 138 2.66 -8.92 15.26
C ILE A 138 1.68 -10.09 15.27
N LYS A 139 1.84 -11.02 16.22
CA LYS A 139 0.95 -12.15 16.40
C LYS A 139 -0.47 -11.72 16.72
N TYR A 140 -0.63 -10.78 17.65
CA TYR A 140 -1.93 -10.25 18.03
C TYR A 140 -2.66 -9.62 16.81
N MET A 141 -1.98 -8.76 16.05
CA MET A 141 -2.54 -8.15 14.84
C MET A 141 -2.96 -9.20 13.81
N ALA A 142 -2.11 -10.20 13.55
CA ALA A 142 -2.42 -11.26 12.58
C ALA A 142 -3.66 -12.09 13.00
N VAL A 143 -3.82 -12.38 14.29
CA VAL A 143 -4.97 -13.12 14.82
C VAL A 143 -6.23 -12.27 14.82
N GLU A 144 -6.19 -11.07 15.38
CA GLU A 144 -7.34 -10.16 15.52
C GLU A 144 -7.95 -9.78 14.17
N THR A 145 -7.11 -9.70 13.13
CA THR A 145 -7.53 -9.30 11.78
C THR A 145 -7.78 -10.50 10.86
N GLU A 146 -7.74 -11.72 11.39
CA GLU A 146 -7.89 -12.98 10.63
C GLU A 146 -6.99 -13.01 9.38
N MET A 147 -5.76 -12.53 9.53
CA MET A 147 -4.90 -12.16 8.42
C MET A 147 -4.46 -13.40 7.62
N SER A 148 -4.77 -13.41 6.33
CA SER A 148 -4.39 -14.49 5.42
C SER A 148 -3.16 -14.17 4.56
N LEU A 149 -2.83 -12.88 4.43
CA LEU A 149 -1.73 -12.40 3.60
C LEU A 149 -0.89 -11.33 4.31
N ILE A 150 0.44 -11.46 4.24
CA ILE A 150 1.39 -10.44 4.69
C ILE A 150 2.29 -10.05 3.51
N ALA A 151 2.30 -8.77 3.15
CA ALA A 151 3.31 -8.19 2.27
C ALA A 151 4.46 -7.65 3.12
N ILE A 152 5.70 -8.09 2.85
CA ILE A 152 6.82 -7.98 3.79
C ILE A 152 8.10 -7.52 3.08
N ALA A 153 8.88 -6.67 3.77
CA ALA A 153 10.23 -6.36 3.34
C ALA A 153 11.19 -7.54 3.62
N PRO A 154 12.14 -7.85 2.75
CA PRO A 154 12.99 -9.04 2.85
C PRO A 154 13.77 -9.08 4.18
N GLU A 155 14.20 -7.93 4.68
CA GLU A 155 14.89 -7.79 5.97
C GLU A 155 14.02 -8.14 7.21
N LYS A 156 12.70 -8.32 7.05
CA LYS A 156 11.77 -8.73 8.13
C LYS A 156 11.41 -10.22 8.08
N LEU A 157 11.85 -10.95 7.04
CA LEU A 157 11.49 -12.36 6.87
C LEU A 157 11.95 -13.24 8.03
N ALA A 158 13.13 -12.99 8.61
CA ALA A 158 13.63 -13.77 9.75
C ALA A 158 12.61 -13.81 10.90
N ILE A 159 12.07 -12.64 11.27
CA ILE A 159 11.05 -12.51 12.34
C ILE A 159 9.78 -13.27 11.95
N LEU A 160 9.32 -13.13 10.71
CA LEU A 160 8.11 -13.80 10.27
C LEU A 160 8.28 -15.32 10.27
N PHE A 161 9.41 -15.84 9.78
CA PHE A 161 9.67 -17.28 9.71
C PHE A 161 9.72 -17.94 11.10
N GLU A 162 10.22 -17.24 12.12
CA GLU A 162 10.15 -17.72 13.50
C GLU A 162 8.70 -17.81 14.02
N LEU A 163 7.84 -16.88 13.61
CA LEU A 163 6.45 -16.77 14.07
C LEU A 163 5.44 -17.55 13.23
N TRP A 164 5.74 -17.79 11.94
CA TRP A 164 4.81 -18.33 10.95
C TRP A 164 4.16 -19.65 11.38
N PRO A 165 4.86 -20.60 12.02
CA PRO A 165 4.24 -21.83 12.54
C PRO A 165 3.11 -21.57 13.55
N THR A 166 3.08 -20.39 14.18
CA THR A 166 2.06 -19.98 15.15
C THR A 166 0.95 -19.11 14.54
N LEU A 167 1.02 -18.82 13.23
CA LEU A 167 0.10 -17.99 12.48
C LEU A 167 -0.67 -18.83 11.44
N PRO A 168 -1.60 -19.71 11.88
CA PRO A 168 -2.21 -20.73 11.02
C PRO A 168 -3.05 -20.16 9.87
N LEU A 169 -3.49 -18.89 9.97
CA LEU A 169 -4.28 -18.23 8.93
C LEU A 169 -3.40 -17.61 7.83
N VAL A 170 -2.13 -17.29 8.10
CA VAL A 170 -1.24 -16.66 7.11
C VAL A 170 -0.82 -17.70 6.07
N LYS A 171 -1.50 -17.69 4.92
CA LYS A 171 -1.29 -18.62 3.80
C LYS A 171 -0.47 -18.02 2.67
N THR A 172 -0.29 -16.71 2.63
CA THR A 172 0.49 -16.06 1.56
C THR A 172 1.39 -14.98 2.14
N VAL A 173 2.66 -15.04 1.78
CA VAL A 173 3.64 -14.00 2.11
C VAL A 173 4.18 -13.45 0.81
N VAL A 174 3.97 -12.14 0.60
CA VAL A 174 4.40 -11.41 -0.58
C VAL A 174 5.66 -10.63 -0.23
N VAL A 175 6.80 -10.99 -0.79
CA VAL A 175 8.09 -10.35 -0.51
C VAL A 175 8.31 -9.16 -1.43
N PHE A 176 8.72 -8.03 -0.87
CA PHE A 176 9.13 -6.86 -1.63
C PHE A 176 10.51 -7.08 -2.25
N GLY A 177 10.58 -7.01 -3.58
CA GLY A 177 11.80 -7.34 -4.33
C GLY A 177 12.07 -8.85 -4.36
N GLN A 178 13.32 -9.24 -4.11
CA GLN A 178 13.76 -10.63 -4.27
C GLN A 178 13.65 -11.41 -2.96
N ILE A 179 13.27 -12.68 -3.05
CA ILE A 179 13.32 -13.62 -1.93
C ILE A 179 14.79 -13.97 -1.68
N PRO A 180 15.34 -13.73 -0.47
CA PRO A 180 16.70 -14.15 -0.15
C PRO A 180 16.86 -15.67 -0.27
N ALA A 181 18.02 -16.14 -0.76
CA ALA A 181 18.25 -17.55 -1.08
C ALA A 181 18.02 -18.49 0.11
N GLU A 182 18.31 -18.04 1.33
CA GLU A 182 18.07 -18.79 2.57
C GLU A 182 16.59 -19.12 2.84
N TYR A 183 15.65 -18.36 2.26
CA TYR A 183 14.21 -18.59 2.38
C TYR A 183 13.60 -19.27 1.15
N ALA A 184 14.28 -19.24 0.00
CA ALA A 184 13.76 -19.78 -1.26
C ALA A 184 13.53 -21.30 -1.20
N ASP A 185 14.42 -22.04 -0.54
CA ASP A 185 14.36 -23.50 -0.36
C ASP A 185 14.01 -23.91 1.08
N SER A 186 13.42 -22.99 1.86
CA SER A 186 13.20 -23.23 3.29
C SER A 186 12.08 -24.25 3.52
N THR A 187 12.39 -25.31 4.29
CA THR A 187 11.40 -26.30 4.76
C THR A 187 10.44 -25.74 5.82
N ASN A 188 10.67 -24.50 6.27
CA ASN A 188 9.87 -23.86 7.33
C ASN A 188 8.66 -23.11 6.79
N ILE A 189 8.45 -23.10 5.46
CA ILE A 189 7.20 -22.62 4.88
C ILE A 189 6.12 -23.69 5.15
N PRO A 190 4.99 -23.33 5.80
CA PRO A 190 3.89 -24.28 5.99
C PRO A 190 3.42 -24.90 4.67
N GLU A 191 3.04 -26.18 4.66
CA GLU A 191 2.71 -26.93 3.43
C GLU A 191 1.61 -26.27 2.56
N ASP A 192 0.68 -25.55 3.19
CA ASP A 192 -0.42 -24.86 2.53
C ASP A 192 -0.18 -23.35 2.33
N ALA A 193 1.04 -22.89 2.61
CA ALA A 193 1.44 -21.51 2.49
C ALA A 193 2.32 -21.26 1.25
N LYS A 194 2.35 -20.01 0.80
CA LYS A 194 3.12 -19.57 -0.36
C LYS A 194 4.00 -18.39 -0.01
N LEU A 195 5.25 -18.45 -0.45
CA LEU A 195 6.17 -17.33 -0.48
C LEU A 195 6.34 -16.90 -1.94
N ILE A 196 6.01 -15.64 -2.26
CA ILE A 196 5.99 -15.13 -3.64
C ILE A 196 6.49 -13.69 -3.67
N THR A 197 7.12 -13.25 -4.76
CA THR A 197 7.55 -11.84 -4.89
C THR A 197 6.37 -10.94 -5.31
N LEU A 198 6.45 -9.64 -4.99
CA LEU A 198 5.45 -8.67 -5.46
C LEU A 198 5.42 -8.59 -7.00
N ASP A 199 6.56 -8.76 -7.67
CA ASP A 199 6.67 -8.75 -9.13
C ASP A 199 5.96 -9.95 -9.76
N ASP A 200 6.06 -11.13 -9.16
CA ASP A 200 5.33 -12.32 -9.59
C ASP A 200 3.81 -12.16 -9.38
N VAL A 201 3.39 -11.53 -8.28
CA VAL A 201 1.99 -11.19 -8.03
C VAL A 201 1.47 -10.24 -9.13
N ALA A 202 2.22 -9.18 -9.45
CA ALA A 202 1.86 -8.26 -10.52
C ALA A 202 1.79 -8.96 -11.89
N THR A 203 2.74 -9.86 -12.18
CA THR A 203 2.77 -10.64 -13.42
C THR A 203 1.56 -11.58 -13.53
N LEU A 204 1.16 -12.23 -12.43
CA LEU A 204 -0.03 -13.07 -12.35
C LEU A 204 -1.30 -12.26 -12.63
N GLY A 205 -1.37 -11.04 -12.11
CA GLY A 205 -2.54 -10.18 -12.25
C GLY A 205 -2.66 -9.43 -13.57
N ALA A 206 -1.57 -9.27 -14.32
CA ALA A 206 -1.57 -8.66 -15.65
C ALA A 206 -2.30 -9.51 -16.72
N LYS A 207 -2.41 -10.83 -16.51
CA LYS A 207 -3.21 -11.73 -17.36
C LYS A 207 -4.66 -11.67 -16.89
N ASP A 208 -5.67 -11.72 -17.76
CA ASP A 208 -7.09 -11.92 -17.40
C ASP A 208 -7.53 -11.22 -16.08
N ALA A 209 -7.30 -9.91 -16.00
CA ALA A 209 -7.52 -9.17 -14.76
C ALA A 209 -9.01 -9.16 -14.39
N PRO A 210 -9.42 -9.63 -13.20
CA PRO A 210 -10.77 -9.40 -12.72
C PRO A 210 -11.00 -7.89 -12.63
N ALA A 211 -12.23 -7.47 -12.90
CA ALA A 211 -12.57 -6.05 -12.84
C ALA A 211 -12.25 -5.49 -11.43
N PRO A 212 -11.67 -4.28 -11.33
CA PRO A 212 -11.61 -3.56 -10.07
C PRO A 212 -12.97 -3.54 -9.39
N LEU A 213 -12.97 -3.70 -8.07
CA LEU A 213 -14.19 -3.69 -7.25
C LEU A 213 -14.15 -2.55 -6.22
N PRO A 214 -13.87 -1.28 -6.56
CA PRO A 214 -13.91 -0.21 -5.58
C PRO A 214 -15.35 -0.01 -5.10
N GLU A 215 -15.56 0.02 -3.79
CA GLU A 215 -16.89 0.26 -3.22
C GLU A 215 -17.11 1.77 -3.17
N THR A 216 -18.29 2.19 -3.56
CA THR A 216 -18.81 3.49 -3.16
C THR A 216 -19.27 3.33 -1.71
N PRO A 217 -18.81 4.16 -0.74
CA PRO A 217 -19.38 4.13 0.61
C PRO A 217 -20.89 4.27 0.51
N ALA A 218 -21.63 3.54 1.35
CA ALA A 218 -23.07 3.75 1.47
C ALA A 218 -23.34 5.23 1.79
N ALA A 219 -24.26 5.84 1.03
CA ALA A 219 -24.67 7.23 1.19
C ALA A 219 -25.33 7.48 2.55
#